data_AF-A7LBL7-F1
#
_entry.id   AF-A7LBL7-F1
#
_cell.length_a   1.000
_cell.length_b   1.000
_cell.length_c   1.000
_cell.angle_alpha   90.00
_cell.angle_beta   90.00
_cell.angle_gamma   90.00
#
_symmetry.space_group_name_H-M   'P 1'
#
loop_
_entity.id
_entity.type
_entity.pdbx_description
1 polymer ?
#
loop_
_entity_poly.entity_id
_entity_poly.type
_entity_poly.pdbx_seq_one_letter_code
_entity_poly.pdbx_strand_id
1 'polypeptide(L)' 'STMNAQEIEMIWTILPAIILIMIALPSLRILYMTDEFNKPYLTLKAIGHQWYWSYEYSDYVDLAFDS' A
#
# COMPACT_ATOMS: atom_id res chain seq x y z
N SER A 1 23.85 21.22 33.13
CA SER A 1 22.48 20.81 32.74
C SER A 1 22.33 20.68 31.22
N THR A 2 22.93 21.56 30.43
CA THR A 2 22.84 21.56 28.96
C THR A 2 23.51 20.37 28.27
N MET A 3 24.69 19.92 28.71
CA MET A 3 25.38 18.76 28.12
C MET A 3 24.59 17.45 28.24
N ASN A 4 23.92 17.23 29.37
CA ASN A 4 23.05 16.05 29.58
C ASN A 4 21.83 16.09 28.64
N ALA A 5 21.23 17.26 28.42
CA ALA A 5 20.10 17.39 27.50
C ALA A 5 20.49 17.04 26.05
N GLN A 6 21.67 17.49 25.60
CA GLN A 6 22.18 17.19 24.26
C GLN A 6 22.37 15.68 24.01
N GLU A 7 22.84 14.94 25.02
CA GLU A 7 23.02 13.48 24.93
C GLU A 7 21.67 12.75 24.78
N ILE A 8 20.67 13.17 25.55
CA ILE A 8 19.34 12.56 25.48
C ILE A 8 18.62 12.97 24.18
N GLU A 9 18.82 14.21 23.72
CA GLU A 9 18.35 14.71 22.42
C GLU A 9 18.85 13.90 21.24
N MET A 10 20.12 13.52 21.28
CA MET A 10 20.71 12.66 20.26
C MET A 10 20.05 11.28 20.25
N ILE A 11 19.84 10.67 21.42
CA ILE A 11 19.24 9.34 21.55
C ILE A 11 17.80 9.34 21.01
N TRP A 12 16.95 10.27 21.47
CA TRP A 12 15.55 10.30 21.03
C TRP A 12 15.35 10.80 19.60
N THR A 13 16.39 11.32 18.93
CA THR A 13 16.32 11.68 17.51
C THR A 13 16.75 10.51 16.63
N ILE A 14 17.84 9.83 17.00
CA ILE A 14 18.40 8.72 16.23
C ILE A 14 17.53 7.46 16.37
N LEU A 15 17.03 7.16 17.57
CA LEU A 15 16.26 5.96 17.82
C LEU A 15 14.97 5.91 16.96
N PRO A 16 14.14 6.97 16.88
CA PRO A 16 13.00 6.99 15.97
C PRO A 16 13.40 6.96 14.49
N ALA A 17 14.49 7.63 14.10
CA ALA A 17 14.96 7.62 12.71
C ALA A 17 15.33 6.19 12.24
N ILE A 18 16.00 5.41 13.08
CA ILE A 18 16.32 4.00 12.78
C ILE A 18 15.04 3.16 12.65
N ILE A 19 14.06 3.36 13.54
CA ILE A 19 12.78 2.64 13.47
C ILE A 19 12.09 2.93 12.12
N LEU A 20 12.08 4.19 11.68
CA LEU A 20 11.50 4.57 10.39
C LEU A 20 12.21 3.88 9.20
N ILE A 21 13.54 3.84 9.20
CA ILE A 21 14.31 3.16 8.13
C ILE A 21 13.99 1.66 8.10
N MET A 22 13.91 1.02 9.27
CA MET A 22 13.57 -0.39 9.40
C MET A 22 12.17 -0.72 8.88
N ILE A 23 11.21 0.22 8.96
CA ILE A 23 9.87 0.08 8.39
C ILE A 23 9.87 0.39 6.89
N ALA A 24 10.60 1.41 6.46
CA ALA A 24 10.63 1.87 5.07
C ALA A 24 11.18 0.80 4.12
N LEU A 25 12.25 0.09 4.49
CA LEU A 25 12.86 -0.95 3.63
C LEU A 25 11.90 -2.10 3.26
N PRO A 26 11.24 -2.80 4.21
CA PRO A 26 10.26 -3.83 3.87
C PRO A 26 9.01 -3.24 3.19
N SER A 27 8.59 -2.02 3.56
CA SER A 27 7.45 -1.35 2.92
C SER A 27 7.70 -1.07 1.43
N LEU A 28 8.87 -0.54 1.08
CA LEU A 28 9.25 -0.27 -0.31
C LEU A 28 9.35 -1.56 -1.11
N ARG A 29 9.91 -2.62 -0.53
CA ARG A 29 9.97 -3.94 -1.17
C ARG A 29 8.57 -4.44 -1.54
N ILE A 30 7.61 -4.35 -0.61
CA ILE A 30 6.22 -4.78 -0.85
C ILE A 30 5.59 -3.91 -1.94
N LEU A 31 5.79 -2.59 -1.90
CA LEU A 31 5.27 -1.67 -2.90
C LEU A 31 5.72 -2.05 -4.32
N TYR A 32 7.02 -2.31 -4.51
CA TYR A 32 7.53 -2.74 -5.81
C TYR A 32 7.01 -4.12 -6.22
N MET A 33 6.89 -5.06 -5.26
CA MET A 33 6.29 -6.37 -5.55
C MET A 33 4.83 -6.26 -6.00
N THR A 34 4.04 -5.33 -5.44
CA THR A 34 2.63 -5.15 -5.84
C THR A 34 2.47 -4.56 -7.24
N ASP A 35 3.46 -3.81 -7.73
CA ASP A 35 3.43 -3.20 -9.06
C ASP A 35 3.86 -4.18 -10.18
N GLU A 36 4.61 -5.23 -9.85
CA GLU A 36 5.19 -6.17 -10.83
C GLU A 36 4.19 -7.21 -11.36
N PHE A 37 2.98 -7.34 -10.79
CA PHE A 37 1.96 -8.31 -11.23
C PHE A 37 1.24 -7.86 -12.51
N ASN A 38 1.95 -7.87 -13.63
CA ASN A 38 1.57 -7.18 -14.88
C ASN A 38 0.78 -8.01 -15.89
N LYS A 39 0.39 -9.26 -15.61
CA LYS A 39 -0.39 -10.08 -16.55
C LYS A 39 -1.48 -10.90 -15.84
N PRO A 40 -2.68 -10.34 -15.67
CA PRO A 40 -3.81 -11.10 -15.16
C PRO A 40 -4.32 -12.10 -16.21
N TYR A 41 -4.79 -13.26 -15.76
CA TYR A 41 -5.51 -14.23 -16.61
C TYR A 41 -6.99 -13.85 -16.81
N LEU A 42 -7.52 -12.98 -15.95
CA LEU A 42 -8.92 -12.52 -15.94
C LEU A 42 -8.99 -11.06 -15.47
N THR A 43 -9.79 -10.26 -16.15
CA THR A 43 -10.07 -8.86 -15.87
C THR A 43 -11.54 -8.71 -15.47
N LEU A 44 -11.75 -8.13 -14.29
CA LEU A 44 -13.07 -7.77 -13.77
C LEU A 44 -13.14 -6.27 -13.59
N LYS A 45 -14.18 -5.63 -14.10
CA LYS A 45 -14.47 -4.23 -13.86
C LYS A 45 -15.62 -4.09 -12.88
N ALA A 46 -15.37 -3.41 -11.76
CA ALA A 46 -16.38 -3.09 -10.75
C ALA A 46 -16.78 -1.62 -10.85
N ILE A 47 -18.07 -1.34 -10.98
CA ILE A 47 -18.65 0.01 -11.08
C ILE A 47 -19.48 0.27 -9.82
N GLY A 48 -19.13 1.33 -9.10
CA GLY A 48 -19.86 1.75 -7.90
C GLY A 48 -21.04 2.64 -8.24
N HIS A 49 -22.23 2.26 -7.81
CA HIS A 49 -23.44 3.07 -7.87
C HIS A 49 -23.88 3.45 -6.44
N GLN A 50 -24.91 4.29 -6.32
CA GLN A 50 -25.48 4.58 -5.01
C GLN A 50 -26.13 3.31 -4.44
N TRP A 51 -25.50 2.76 -3.40
CA TRP A 51 -25.87 1.58 -2.59
C TRP A 51 -25.74 0.20 -3.26
N TYR A 52 -25.13 0.09 -4.43
CA TYR A 52 -24.89 -1.19 -5.09
C TYR A 52 -23.63 -1.15 -5.95
N TRP A 53 -23.16 -2.34 -6.34
CA TRP A 53 -22.00 -2.50 -7.23
C TRP A 53 -22.40 -3.32 -8.45
N SER A 54 -21.96 -2.87 -9.62
CA SER A 54 -22.11 -3.62 -10.88
C SER A 54 -20.77 -4.22 -11.27
N TYR A 55 -20.78 -5.46 -11.74
CA TYR A 55 -19.57 -6.18 -12.17
C TYR A 55 -19.66 -6.55 -13.63
N GLU A 56 -18.64 -6.19 -14.41
CA GLU A 56 -18.49 -6.50 -15.83
C GLU A 56 -17.30 -7.45 -16.04
N TYR A 57 -17.56 -8.56 -16.72
CA TYR A 57 -16.56 -9.47 -17.26
C TYR A 57 -16.52 -9.25 -18.77
N SER A 58 -15.35 -8.89 -19.34
CA SER A 58 -15.22 -8.54 -20.76
C SER A 58 -14.26 -9.43 -21.55
N ASP A 59 -13.60 -10.39 -20.90
CA ASP A 59 -12.49 -11.14 -21.52
C ASP A 59 -12.94 -12.23 -22.51
N TYR A 60 -14.17 -12.75 -22.37
CA TYR A 60 -14.67 -13.86 -23.21
C TYR A 60 -16.14 -13.70 -23.62
N VAL A 61 -16.99 -13.25 -22.70
CA VAL A 61 -18.43 -13.01 -22.90
C VAL A 61 -18.77 -11.75 -22.14
N ASP A 62 -19.50 -10.82 -22.77
CA ASP A 62 -20.02 -9.62 -22.11
C ASP A 62 -21.07 -10.03 -21.07
N LEU A 63 -20.61 -10.29 -19.85
CA LEU A 63 -21.45 -10.64 -18.70
C LEU A 63 -21.42 -9.47 -17.71
N ALA A 64 -22.60 -8.91 -17.43
CA ALA A 64 -22.78 -7.86 -16.44
C ALA A 64 -23.89 -8.21 -15.45
N PHE A 65 -23.67 -7.97 -14.16
CA PHE A 65 -24.68 -8.12 -13.11
C PHE A 65 -24.52 -7.11 -11.97
N ASP A 66 -25.62 -6.82 -11.28
CA ASP A 66 -25.68 -5.91 -10.13
C ASP A 66 -25.75 -6.70 -8.80
N SER A 67 -25.08 -6.20 -7.76
CA SER A 67 -25.05 -6.74 -6.39
C SER A 67 -25.33 -5.68 -5.33
#